data_AF-A0A0B1TEC2-F1
#
_entry.id   AF-A0A0B1TEC2-F1
#
_cell.length_a   1.000
_cell.length_b   1.000
_cell.length_c   1.000
_cell.angle_alpha   90.00
_cell.angle_beta   90.00
_cell.angle_gamma   90.00
#
_symmetry.space_group_name_H-M   'P 1'
#
loop_
_entity.id
_entity.type
_entity.pdbx_description
1 polymer ?
#
loop_
_entity_poly.entity_id
_entity_poly.type
_entity_poly.pdbx_seq_one_letter_code
_entity_poly.pdbx_strand_id
1 'polypeptide(L)' 'MSKLFDCESLRDYDGETVYLRLPGNLDIKDVFWFSVFSIANAASYSHIYLPYNDMQLPPDMNGIPTPSCKYTQ' A
#
# COMPACT_ATOMS: atom_id res chain seq x y z
N MET A 1 21.14 -9.32 -7.49
CA MET A 1 21.22 -7.86 -7.32
C MET A 1 20.52 -7.53 -6.01
N SER A 2 21.27 -7.44 -4.91
CA SER A 2 20.73 -7.22 -3.57
C SER A 2 20.15 -5.81 -3.51
N LYS A 3 18.84 -5.68 -3.28
CA LYS A 3 18.25 -4.41 -2.83
C LYS A 3 18.92 -4.08 -1.50
N LEU A 4 19.89 -3.17 -1.52
CA LEU A 4 20.37 -2.52 -0.32
C LEU A 4 19.17 -1.73 0.20
N PHE A 5 18.57 -2.20 1.29
CA PHE A 5 17.65 -1.35 2.04
C PHE A 5 18.51 -0.21 2.56
N ASP A 6 18.10 1.03 2.28
CA ASP A 6 18.78 2.20 2.81
C ASP A 6 18.64 2.12 4.33
N CYS A 7 19.72 1.73 5.01
CA CYS A 7 19.74 1.47 6.46
C CYS A 7 19.81 2.77 7.26
N GLU A 8 19.64 3.93 6.64
CA GLU A 8 19.45 5.16 7.39
C GLU A 8 18.22 5.02 8.29
N SER A 9 18.41 5.39 9.55
CA SER A 9 17.30 5.49 10.48
C SER A 9 16.28 6.46 9.89
N LEU A 10 15.00 6.07 9.93
CA LEU A 10 13.93 7.01 9.69
C LEU A 10 14.09 8.21 10.62
N ARG A 11 13.70 9.39 10.13
CA ARG A 11 13.65 10.59 10.96
C ARG A 11 12.57 10.46 12.05
N ASP A 12 12.64 11.34 13.03
CA ASP A 12 11.55 11.52 13.98
C ASP A 12 10.33 12.14 13.28
N TYR A 13 9.14 11.63 13.61
CA TYR A 13 7.85 12.13 13.12
C TYR A 13 7.02 12.62 14.32
N ASP A 14 6.46 13.83 14.22
CA ASP A 14 5.65 14.43 15.29
C ASP A 14 4.41 15.13 14.70
N GLY A 15 3.21 14.62 15.01
CA GLY A 15 1.95 15.24 14.56
C GLY A 15 1.73 15.28 13.04
N GLU A 16 2.49 14.51 12.27
CA GLU A 16 2.49 14.55 10.80
C GLU A 16 1.77 13.34 10.18
N THR A 17 1.14 13.59 9.03
CA THR A 17 0.59 12.52 8.18
C THR A 17 1.71 11.87 7.36
N VAL A 18 1.87 10.57 7.50
CA VAL A 18 2.83 9.77 6.71
C VAL A 18 2.11 9.14 5.52
N TYR A 19 2.63 9.35 4.31
CA TYR A 19 2.15 8.71 3.10
C TYR A 19 3.02 7.50 2.76
N LEU A 20 2.43 6.32 2.81
CA LEU A 20 3.09 5.07 2.44
C LEU A 20 2.67 4.66 1.03
N ARG A 21 3.66 4.32 0.20
CA ARG A 21 3.40 3.72 -1.11
C ARG A 21 3.67 2.22 -1.03
N LEU A 22 2.66 1.43 -1.36
CA LEU A 22 2.83 -0.02 -1.45
C LEU A 22 3.85 -0.39 -2.53
N PRO A 23 4.66 -1.44 -2.30
CA PRO A 23 5.65 -1.87 -3.25
C PRO A 23 4.99 -2.52 -4.47
N GLY A 24 5.38 -2.06 -5.66
CA GLY A 24 5.15 -2.72 -6.94
C GLY A 24 3.72 -3.20 -7.17
N ASN A 25 3.55 -4.52 -7.16
CA ASN A 25 2.35 -5.25 -7.57
C ASN A 25 1.38 -5.58 -6.43
N LEU A 26 1.59 -5.03 -5.22
CA LEU A 26 0.63 -5.18 -4.13
C LEU A 26 -0.48 -4.14 -4.26
N ASP A 27 -1.72 -4.61 -4.24
CA ASP A 27 -2.89 -3.76 -4.03
C ASP A 27 -3.17 -3.66 -2.52
N ILE A 28 -3.94 -2.66 -2.13
CA ILE A 28 -4.38 -2.47 -0.74
C ILE A 28 -5.23 -3.65 -0.23
N LYS A 29 -5.82 -4.44 -1.15
CA LYS A 29 -6.53 -5.70 -0.84
C LYS A 29 -5.60 -6.82 -0.39
N ASP A 30 -4.33 -6.76 -0.78
CA ASP A 30 -3.33 -7.78 -0.45
C ASP A 30 -2.68 -7.53 0.94
N VAL A 31 -3.03 -6.42 1.59
CA VAL A 31 -2.42 -5.97 2.85
C VAL A 31 -3.48 -5.90 3.96
N PHE A 32 -3.27 -6.67 5.02
CA PHE A 32 -4.21 -6.76 6.15
C PHE A 32 -3.83 -5.86 7.33
N TRP A 33 -2.55 -5.55 7.47
CA TRP A 33 -2.02 -4.78 8.59
C TRP A 33 -0.75 -4.00 8.21
N PHE A 34 -0.60 -2.81 8.78
CA PHE A 34 0.67 -2.10 8.81
C PHE A 34 1.22 -2.13 10.24
N SER A 35 2.48 -2.51 10.41
CA SER A 35 3.08 -2.65 11.74
C SER A 35 4.45 -2.01 11.84
N VAL A 36 4.73 -1.45 13.02
CA VAL A 36 6.08 -1.29 13.53
C VAL A 36 6.55 -2.65 14.04
N PHE A 37 7.42 -3.30 13.27
CA PHE A 37 7.83 -4.69 13.48
C PHE A 37 9.33 -4.78 13.78
N SER A 38 9.69 -5.55 14.80
CA SER A 38 11.08 -5.90 15.10
C SER A 38 11.43 -7.24 14.46
N ILE A 39 12.39 -7.23 13.52
CA ILE A 39 12.88 -8.44 12.86
C ILE A 39 13.60 -9.35 13.88
N ALA A 40 14.43 -8.78 14.75
CA ALA A 40 15.23 -9.53 15.73
C ALA A 40 14.36 -10.31 16.73
N ASN A 41 13.27 -9.69 17.19
CA ASN A 41 12.35 -10.30 18.16
C ASN A 41 11.15 -11.00 17.50
N ALA A 42 11.05 -10.94 16.17
CA ALA A 42 9.90 -11.42 15.40
C ALA A 42 8.54 -10.95 15.96
N ALA A 43 8.47 -9.69 16.40
CA ALA A 43 7.33 -9.16 17.15
C ALA A 43 6.82 -7.83 16.59
N SER A 44 5.49 -7.66 16.63
CA SER A 44 4.80 -6.41 16.32
C SER A 44 4.68 -5.57 17.59
N TYR A 45 5.24 -4.35 17.58
CA TYR A 45 5.13 -3.42 18.71
C TYR A 45 3.92 -2.51 18.60
N SER A 46 3.45 -2.28 17.38
CA SER A 46 2.21 -1.58 17.08
C SER A 46 1.77 -1.97 15.69
N HIS A 47 0.47 -2.12 15.48
CA HIS A 47 -0.09 -2.34 14.16
C HIS A 47 -1.47 -1.70 14.02
N ILE A 48 -1.78 -1.33 12.79
CA ILE A 48 -3.10 -0.85 12.39
C ILE A 48 -3.67 -1.90 11.45
N TYR A 49 -4.88 -2.37 11.76
CA TYR A 49 -5.63 -3.28 10.90
C TYR A 49 -6.31 -2.49 9.79
N LEU A 50 -6.20 -2.99 8.55
CA LEU A 50 -6.90 -2.42 7.41
C LEU A 50 -8.19 -3.20 7.16
N PRO A 51 -9.37 -2.55 7.20
CA PRO A 51 -10.65 -3.22 7.03
C PRO A 51 -10.91 -3.55 5.55
N TYR A 52 -10.15 -4.48 4.97
CA TYR A 52 -10.20 -4.82 3.56
C TYR A 52 -11.61 -5.24 3.08
N ASN A 53 -12.40 -5.90 3.95
CA ASN A 53 -13.77 -6.31 3.64
C ASN A 53 -14.75 -5.14 3.47
N ASP A 54 -14.49 -4.02 4.13
CA ASP A 54 -15.39 -2.86 4.13
C ASP A 54 -14.89 -1.74 3.19
N MET A 55 -13.76 -1.96 2.51
CA MET A 55 -13.17 -0.99 1.60
C MET A 55 -13.82 -1.07 0.21
N GLN A 56 -14.53 -0.01 -0.17
CA GLN A 56 -15.04 0.19 -1.52
C GLN A 56 -13.92 0.73 -2.40
N LEU A 57 -13.19 -0.18 -3.05
CA LEU A 57 -12.06 0.17 -3.90
C LEU A 57 -12.52 0.39 -5.34
N PRO A 58 -12.08 1.47 -6.00
CA PRO A 58 -12.37 1.67 -7.40
C PRO A 58 -11.81 0.50 -8.22
N PRO A 59 -12.50 0.10 -9.31
CA PRO A 59 -12.00 -0.95 -10.19
C PRO A 59 -10.64 -0.54 -10.77
N ASP A 60 -9.77 -1.54 -10.99
CA ASP A 60 -8.50 -1.31 -11.68
C ASP A 60 -8.78 -0.84 -13.12
N MET A 61 -8.38 0.40 -13.40
CA MET A 61 -8.60 1.05 -14.69
C MET A 61 -7.56 0.64 -15.74
N ASN A 62 -6.47 -0.03 -15.36
CA ASN A 62 -5.39 -0.39 -16.28
C ASN A 62 -5.82 -1.44 -17.33
N GLY A 63 -6.91 -2.17 -17.08
CA GLY A 63 -7.45 -3.20 -17.98
C GLY A 63 -8.75 -2.83 -18.70
N ILE A 64 -9.32 -1.65 -18.45
CA ILE A 64 -10.60 -1.25 -19.05
C ILE A 64 -10.32 -0.49 -20.36
N PRO A 65 -10.67 -1.03 -21.53
CA PRO A 65 -10.54 -0.28 -22.78
C PRO A 65 -11.42 0.97 -22.68
N THR A 66 -10.82 2.14 -22.88
CA THR A 66 -11.54 3.41 -22.87
C THR A 66 -12.65 3.34 -23.93
N PRO A 67 -13.94 3.43 -23.56
CA PRO A 67 -15.01 3.28 -24.52
C PRO A 67 -14.96 4.43 -25.52
N SER A 68 -14.79 4.13 -26.81
CA SER A 68 -14.93 5.12 -27.87
C SER A 68 -16.41 5.21 -28.26
N CYS A 69 -17.04 6.37 -28.05
CA CYS A 69 -18.36 6.62 -28.62
C CYS A 69 -18.29 6.54 -30.16
N LYS A 70 -18.94 5.53 -30.73
CA LYS A 70 -19.18 5.43 -32.16
C LYS A 70 -20.64 5.83 -32.40
N TYR A 71 -20.85 7.02 -32.94
CA TYR A 71 -22.16 7.43 -33.43
C TYR A 71 -22.37 6.81 -34.81
N THR A 72 -23.35 5.93 -34.93
CA THR A 72 -23.81 5.40 -36.23
C THR A 72 -24.87 6.35 -36.78
N GLN A 73 -24.60 6.93 -37.95
CA GLN A 73 -25.60 7.64 -38.77
C GLN A 73 -26.51 6.66 -39.49
#